data_AF-A0A4R6K241-F1
#
_entry.id   AF-A0A4R6K241-F1
#
_cell.length_a   1.000
_cell.length_b   1.000
_cell.length_c   1.000
_cell.angle_alpha   90.00
_cell.angle_beta   90.00
_cell.angle_gamma   90.00
#
_symmetry.space_group_name_H-M   'P 1'
#
loop_
_entity.id
_entity.type
_entity.pdbx_description
1 polymer ?
#
loop_
_entity_poly.entity_id
_entity_poly.type
_entity_poly.pdbx_seq_one_letter_code
_entity_poly.pdbx_strand_id
1 'polypeptide(L)'
;MTLDSTVQPGDGGLVPVPAGGRLRIVDLHGNQAVDTLVYDAHDIDNRYSAFDTIREQAAVYLTTGSTLLSSRLDELAVITDDTCGRHDTVGGACSQESNVIRYGEFTRHQHACRQTFLRYGAPAGIGQRQLTHNINFFMNVPVGSGGELRFDDGLSAPGRHVELTASRDLLVLISNCPQLNNPCNGWNPTPIQLLGWW
;
A
#
# COMPACT_ATOMS: atom_id res chain seq x y z
N MET A 1 -20.15 8.36 -6.68
CA MET A 1 -18.71 8.14 -6.91
C MET A 1 -18.09 9.51 -6.91
N THR A 2 -17.24 9.78 -5.93
CA THR A 2 -16.71 11.12 -5.59
C THR A 2 -15.22 11.25 -5.96
N LEU A 3 -14.54 10.12 -6.14
CA LEU A 3 -13.20 10.02 -6.71
C LEU A 3 -13.20 9.02 -7.87
N ASP A 4 -12.59 9.40 -8.98
CA ASP A 4 -12.23 8.54 -10.10
C ASP A 4 -10.95 9.11 -10.73
N SER A 5 -9.83 8.43 -10.52
CA SER A 5 -8.53 8.93 -10.96
C SER A 5 -7.61 7.78 -11.36
N THR A 6 -6.93 7.96 -12.49
CA THR A 6 -5.85 7.06 -12.92
C THR A 6 -4.52 7.59 -12.41
N VAL A 7 -3.78 6.76 -11.68
CA VAL A 7 -2.46 7.09 -11.11
C VAL A 7 -1.37 6.39 -11.91
N GLN A 8 -0.45 7.18 -12.49
CA GLN A 8 0.66 6.66 -13.29
C GLN A 8 1.73 5.98 -12.42
N PRO A 9 2.53 5.06 -12.98
CA PRO A 9 3.66 4.47 -12.25
C PRO A 9 4.61 5.53 -11.70
N GLY A 10 5.03 5.35 -10.45
CA GLY A 10 5.87 6.31 -9.73
C GLY A 10 5.13 7.55 -9.23
N ASP A 11 3.85 7.69 -9.54
CA ASP A 11 3.00 8.74 -8.99
C ASP A 11 2.16 8.21 -7.81
N GLY A 12 1.37 9.10 -7.20
CA GLY A 12 0.60 8.75 -6.01
C GLY A 12 -0.40 9.82 -5.62
N GLY A 13 -0.86 9.75 -4.38
CA GLY A 13 -1.79 10.72 -3.84
C GLY A 13 -2.06 10.52 -2.36
N LEU A 14 -2.46 11.61 -1.69
CA LEU A 14 -3.04 11.57 -0.35
C LEU A 14 -4.55 11.71 -0.50
N VAL A 15 -5.29 10.66 -0.19
CA VAL A 15 -6.73 10.58 -0.38
C VAL A 15 -7.43 10.66 0.99
N PRO A 16 -8.14 11.76 1.29
CA PRO A 16 -9.04 11.81 2.43
C PRO A 16 -10.24 10.90 2.17
N VAL A 17 -10.53 9.99 3.10
CA VAL A 17 -11.69 9.08 3.05
C VAL A 17 -12.48 9.28 4.34
N PRO A 18 -13.69 9.85 4.31
CA PRO A 18 -14.47 10.04 5.52
C PRO A 18 -14.95 8.69 6.08
N ALA A 19 -15.35 8.67 7.36
CA ALA A 19 -15.94 7.50 8.00
C ALA A 19 -17.13 6.94 7.19
N GLY A 20 -17.15 5.62 7.00
CA GLY A 20 -18.12 4.92 6.15
C GLY A 20 -17.84 5.03 4.64
N GLY A 21 -16.89 5.88 4.23
CA GLY A 21 -16.43 6.01 2.86
C GLY A 21 -15.70 4.76 2.38
N ARG A 22 -15.82 4.48 1.08
CA ARG A 22 -15.18 3.33 0.44
C ARG A 22 -14.16 3.81 -0.58
N LEU A 23 -12.96 3.23 -0.52
CA LEU A 23 -11.88 3.47 -1.47
C LEU A 23 -11.48 2.14 -2.11
N ARG A 24 -11.59 2.06 -3.44
CA ARG A 24 -11.17 0.91 -4.22
C ARG A 24 -9.95 1.26 -5.05
N ILE A 25 -8.99 0.35 -5.03
CA ILE A 25 -7.79 0.38 -5.87
C ILE A 25 -7.96 -0.72 -6.91
N VAL A 26 -7.87 -0.36 -8.19
CA VAL A 26 -7.99 -1.29 -9.33
C VAL A 26 -6.65 -1.34 -10.06
N ASP A 27 -6.12 -2.54 -10.22
CA ASP A 27 -4.99 -2.79 -11.09
C ASP A 27 -5.49 -2.90 -12.54
N LEU A 28 -5.10 -1.96 -13.40
CA LEU A 28 -5.63 -1.87 -14.75
C LEU A 28 -5.00 -2.89 -15.71
N HIS A 29 -3.80 -3.40 -15.41
CA HIS A 29 -3.03 -4.24 -16.33
C HIS A 29 -2.51 -5.54 -15.71
N GLY A 30 -2.73 -5.75 -14.42
CA GLY A 30 -2.22 -6.91 -13.69
C GLY A 30 -0.79 -6.72 -13.22
N ASN A 31 -0.40 -7.54 -12.26
CA ASN A 31 0.87 -7.54 -11.55
C ASN A 31 1.27 -6.25 -10.82
N GLN A 32 0.56 -5.12 -10.95
CA GLN A 32 1.02 -3.86 -10.36
C GLN A 32 0.89 -3.85 -8.84
N ALA A 33 1.98 -3.59 -8.13
CA ALA A 33 2.01 -3.37 -6.70
C ALA A 33 1.68 -1.91 -6.32
N VAL A 34 0.96 -1.76 -5.22
CA VAL A 34 0.55 -0.44 -4.71
C VAL A 34 0.88 -0.34 -3.22
N ASP A 35 1.91 0.43 -2.91
CA ASP A 35 2.33 0.67 -1.53
C ASP A 35 1.39 1.73 -0.92
N THR A 36 0.79 1.41 0.22
CA THR A 36 -0.25 2.24 0.85
C THR A 36 0.00 2.40 2.34
N LEU A 37 -0.10 3.64 2.83
CA LEU A 37 -0.09 3.98 4.26
C LEU A 37 -1.47 4.50 4.66
N VAL A 38 -1.93 4.17 5.86
CA VAL A 38 -3.24 4.59 6.38
C VAL A 38 -3.06 5.29 7.72
N TYR A 39 -3.66 6.47 7.84
CA TYR A 39 -3.60 7.33 9.02
C TYR A 39 -5.02 7.73 9.45
N ASP A 40 -5.20 7.94 10.75
CA ASP A 40 -6.34 8.72 11.25
C ASP A 40 -6.22 10.17 10.74
N ALA A 41 -7.29 10.71 10.16
CA ALA A 41 -7.25 12.04 9.55
C ALA A 41 -7.11 13.16 10.59
N HIS A 42 -7.46 12.90 11.85
CA HIS A 42 -7.42 13.89 12.93
C HIS A 42 -6.16 13.78 13.79
N ASP A 43 -5.38 12.70 13.63
CA ASP A 43 -4.13 12.47 14.34
C ASP A 43 -3.21 11.55 13.51
N ILE A 44 -2.30 12.14 12.73
CA ILE A 44 -1.36 11.37 11.90
C ILE A 44 -0.36 10.52 12.71
N ASP A 45 -0.26 10.73 14.03
CA ASP A 45 0.51 9.82 14.88
C ASP A 45 -0.28 8.53 15.21
N ASN A 46 -1.60 8.54 15.06
CA ASN A 46 -2.45 7.36 15.05
C ASN A 46 -2.53 6.78 13.63
N ARG A 47 -1.77 5.72 13.37
CA ARG A 47 -1.55 5.20 12.02
C ARG A 47 -1.39 3.70 11.99
N TYR A 48 -1.56 3.12 10.82
CA TYR A 48 -1.57 1.68 10.62
C TYR A 48 -0.34 0.97 11.23
N SER A 49 -0.62 -0.17 11.88
CA SER A 49 0.35 -1.07 12.48
C SER A 49 0.19 -2.47 11.90
N ALA A 50 1.17 -2.88 11.08
CA ALA A 50 1.24 -4.25 10.57
C ALA A 50 1.37 -5.25 11.73
N PHE A 51 2.13 -4.91 12.77
CA PHE A 51 2.34 -5.81 13.91
C PHE A 51 1.05 -6.11 14.67
N ASP A 52 0.29 -5.07 15.01
CA ASP A 52 -0.96 -5.24 15.75
C ASP A 52 -2.01 -5.93 14.87
N THR A 53 -2.10 -5.55 13.60
CA THR A 53 -3.02 -6.20 12.64
C THR A 53 -2.71 -7.69 12.51
N ILE A 54 -1.44 -8.07 12.28
CA ILE A 54 -1.01 -9.47 12.18
C ILE A 54 -1.28 -10.24 13.48
N ARG A 55 -0.99 -9.62 14.64
CA ARG A 55 -1.19 -10.25 15.95
C ARG A 55 -2.66 -10.56 16.19
N GLU A 56 -3.54 -9.57 16.01
CA GLU A 56 -4.96 -9.73 16.32
C GLU A 56 -5.67 -10.68 15.35
N GLN A 57 -5.33 -10.66 14.06
CA GLN A 57 -5.94 -11.56 13.08
C GLN A 57 -5.28 -12.96 13.01
N ALA A 58 -4.12 -13.15 13.68
CA ALA A 58 -3.29 -14.36 13.61
C ALA A 58 -2.93 -14.81 12.18
N ALA A 59 -2.76 -13.85 11.26
CA ALA A 59 -2.41 -14.10 9.86
C ALA A 59 -1.46 -13.02 9.33
N VAL A 60 -0.49 -13.44 8.50
CA VAL A 60 0.57 -12.56 7.98
C VAL A 60 0.14 -11.76 6.73
N TYR A 61 -0.86 -12.25 6.01
CA TYR A 61 -1.39 -11.61 4.81
C TYR A 61 -2.73 -10.95 5.10
N LEU A 62 -3.04 -9.92 4.32
CA LEU A 62 -4.32 -9.23 4.36
C LEU A 62 -5.20 -9.68 3.20
N THR A 63 -6.51 -9.76 3.43
CA THR A 63 -7.54 -10.02 2.41
C THR A 63 -8.91 -9.53 2.90
N THR A 64 -10.00 -9.87 2.20
CA THR A 64 -11.37 -9.57 2.63
C THR A 64 -11.59 -9.99 4.09
N GLY A 65 -12.10 -9.06 4.90
CA GLY A 65 -12.33 -9.25 6.33
C GLY A 65 -11.16 -8.86 7.23
N SER A 66 -9.97 -8.58 6.69
CA SER A 66 -8.87 -8.05 7.50
C SER A 66 -9.21 -6.65 8.02
N THR A 67 -9.19 -6.50 9.35
CA THR A 67 -9.32 -5.22 10.05
C THR A 67 -7.96 -4.55 10.15
N LEU A 68 -7.79 -3.37 9.55
CA LEU A 68 -6.57 -2.59 9.58
C LEU A 68 -6.50 -1.80 10.89
N LEU A 69 -5.63 -2.24 11.80
CA LEU A 69 -5.48 -1.64 13.12
C LEU A 69 -4.38 -0.58 13.12
N SER A 70 -4.56 0.45 13.95
CA SER A 70 -3.51 1.41 14.26
C SER A 70 -2.56 0.90 15.34
N SER A 71 -1.47 1.63 15.59
CA SER A 71 -0.57 1.44 16.74
C SER A 71 -1.23 1.62 18.11
N ARG A 72 -2.47 2.12 18.17
CA ARG A 72 -3.30 2.26 19.38
C ARG A 72 -4.42 1.23 19.45
N LEU A 73 -4.43 0.24 18.55
CA LEU A 73 -5.50 -0.77 18.40
C LEU A 73 -6.86 -0.18 18.01
N ASP A 74 -6.84 1.01 17.44
CA ASP A 74 -7.99 1.60 16.79
C ASP A 74 -8.26 0.91 15.46
N GLU A 75 -9.51 0.58 15.19
CA GLU A 75 -9.94 0.19 13.84
C GLU A 75 -9.90 1.40 12.91
N LEU A 76 -9.00 1.37 11.92
CA LEU A 76 -8.89 2.41 10.89
C LEU A 76 -9.81 2.11 9.71
N ALA A 77 -9.72 0.89 9.16
CA ALA A 77 -10.51 0.45 8.01
C ALA A 77 -10.64 -1.08 8.00
N VAL A 78 -11.54 -1.58 7.17
CA VAL A 78 -11.68 -3.02 6.87
C VAL A 78 -11.52 -3.22 5.37
N ILE A 79 -10.80 -4.26 4.95
CA ILE A 79 -10.82 -4.71 3.55
C ILE A 79 -12.17 -5.41 3.31
N THR A 80 -13.07 -4.77 2.58
CA THR A 80 -14.45 -5.25 2.40
C THR A 80 -14.69 -6.01 1.11
N ASP A 81 -13.79 -5.90 0.14
CA ASP A 81 -13.85 -6.63 -1.12
C ASP A 81 -12.42 -6.80 -1.66
N ASP A 82 -12.04 -8.01 -2.07
CA ASP A 82 -10.72 -8.34 -2.59
C ASP A 82 -10.84 -9.48 -3.60
N THR A 83 -10.37 -9.22 -4.81
CA THR A 83 -10.41 -10.20 -5.91
C THR A 83 -9.09 -10.94 -6.11
N CYS A 84 -8.02 -10.57 -5.40
CA CYS A 84 -6.71 -11.21 -5.44
C CYS A 84 -6.51 -12.21 -4.28
N GLY A 85 -7.18 -11.99 -3.15
CA GLY A 85 -7.24 -12.92 -2.02
C GLY A 85 -6.02 -12.89 -1.08
N ARG A 86 -4.99 -12.08 -1.39
CA ARG A 86 -3.76 -12.01 -0.60
C ARG A 86 -2.97 -10.73 -0.87
N HIS A 87 -2.59 -10.04 0.19
CA HIS A 87 -1.72 -8.85 0.14
C HIS A 87 -0.66 -8.88 1.23
N ASP A 88 0.54 -8.40 0.88
CA ASP A 88 1.66 -8.30 1.81
C ASP A 88 1.56 -7.03 2.67
N THR A 89 2.02 -7.13 3.92
CA THR A 89 2.18 -5.99 4.83
C THR A 89 3.48 -6.06 5.65
N VAL A 90 4.34 -7.03 5.35
CA VAL A 90 5.61 -7.26 6.03
C VAL A 90 6.77 -6.65 5.23
N GLY A 91 6.69 -6.68 3.90
CA GLY A 91 7.65 -6.04 3.02
C GLY A 91 7.61 -4.52 3.15
N GLY A 92 8.74 -3.91 3.51
CA GLY A 92 8.85 -2.44 3.51
C GLY A 92 8.77 -1.87 2.09
N ALA A 93 8.14 -0.71 1.97
CA ALA A 93 8.08 0.07 0.73
C ALA A 93 9.49 0.36 0.18
N CYS A 94 9.63 0.39 -1.15
CA CYS A 94 10.93 0.64 -1.76
C CYS A 94 11.44 2.07 -1.50
N SER A 95 12.76 2.21 -1.42
CA SER A 95 13.45 3.50 -1.31
C SER A 95 14.72 3.51 -2.16
N GLN A 96 15.21 4.69 -2.51
CA GLN A 96 16.50 4.84 -3.19
C GLN A 96 17.64 4.14 -2.45
N GLU A 97 17.70 4.28 -1.12
CA GLU A 97 18.73 3.67 -0.28
C GLU A 97 18.62 2.14 -0.27
N SER A 98 17.42 1.60 -0.08
CA SER A 98 17.20 0.14 -0.07
C SER A 98 17.44 -0.49 -1.45
N ASN A 99 17.12 0.22 -2.53
CA ASN A 99 17.42 -0.22 -3.89
C ASN A 99 18.93 -0.32 -4.11
N VAL A 100 19.73 0.67 -3.67
CA VAL A 100 21.20 0.62 -3.80
C VAL A 100 21.78 -0.59 -3.07
N ILE A 101 21.31 -0.86 -1.86
CA ILE A 101 21.77 -2.01 -1.07
C ILE A 101 21.39 -3.34 -1.72
N ARG A 102 20.19 -3.44 -2.30
CA ARG A 102 19.66 -4.70 -2.87
C ARG A 102 20.14 -5.00 -4.27
N TYR A 103 20.23 -3.97 -5.12
CA TYR A 103 20.41 -4.12 -6.57
C TYR A 103 21.71 -3.49 -7.07
N GLY A 104 22.28 -2.54 -6.33
CA GLY A 104 23.58 -1.92 -6.63
C GLY A 104 23.50 -0.43 -6.94
N GLU A 105 24.67 0.19 -7.06
CA GLU A 105 24.83 1.65 -7.15
C GLU A 105 24.07 2.31 -8.31
N PHE A 106 23.86 1.59 -9.42
CA PHE A 106 23.15 2.10 -10.59
C PHE A 106 21.70 2.50 -10.30
N THR A 107 21.10 2.02 -9.20
CA THR A 107 19.72 2.37 -8.82
C THR A 107 19.61 3.64 -7.98
N ARG A 108 20.72 4.30 -7.59
CA ARG A 108 20.72 5.42 -6.63
C ARG A 108 19.71 6.52 -6.93
N HIS A 109 19.51 6.83 -8.21
CA HIS A 109 18.64 7.92 -8.65
C HIS A 109 17.30 7.45 -9.21
N GLN A 110 17.03 6.13 -9.19
CA GLN A 110 15.73 5.62 -9.60
C GLN A 110 14.67 6.05 -8.58
N HIS A 111 13.50 6.43 -9.08
CA HIS A 111 12.38 6.82 -8.23
C HIS A 111 11.86 5.63 -7.43
N ALA A 112 11.32 5.87 -6.23
CA ALA A 112 10.84 4.82 -5.35
C ALA A 112 9.65 5.31 -4.49
N CYS A 113 8.89 4.38 -3.93
CA CYS A 113 7.65 4.67 -3.20
C CYS A 113 7.85 5.63 -2.03
N ARG A 114 8.99 5.52 -1.33
CA ARG A 114 9.33 6.47 -0.25
C ARG A 114 9.35 7.92 -0.72
N GLN A 115 9.85 8.21 -1.91
CA GLN A 115 9.85 9.57 -2.47
C GLN A 115 8.43 10.04 -2.80
N THR A 116 7.59 9.16 -3.34
CA THR A 116 6.16 9.44 -3.57
C THR A 116 5.44 9.77 -2.27
N PHE A 117 5.64 8.98 -1.22
CA PHE A 117 5.06 9.23 0.10
C PHE A 117 5.47 10.57 0.68
N LEU A 118 6.76 10.91 0.64
CA LEU A 118 7.23 12.20 1.17
C LEU A 118 6.69 13.38 0.37
N ARG A 119 6.53 13.23 -0.96
CA ARG A 119 5.96 14.28 -1.81
C ARG A 119 4.49 14.54 -1.48
N TYR A 120 3.67 13.48 -1.46
CA TYR A 120 2.22 13.61 -1.31
C TYR A 120 1.76 13.72 0.14
N GLY A 121 2.55 13.24 1.09
CA GLY A 121 2.28 13.35 2.53
C GLY A 121 2.63 14.72 3.13
N ALA A 122 3.57 15.46 2.52
CA ALA A 122 4.06 16.73 3.05
C ALA A 122 2.96 17.77 3.37
N PRO A 123 1.92 17.98 2.53
CA PRO A 123 0.85 18.93 2.85
C PRO A 123 0.07 18.61 4.14
N ALA A 124 0.05 17.34 4.56
CA ALA A 124 -0.59 16.89 5.80
C ALA A 124 0.39 16.75 6.98
N GLY A 125 1.63 17.24 6.83
CA GLY A 125 2.66 17.11 7.87
C GLY A 125 3.29 15.72 7.97
N ILE A 126 3.03 14.82 7.02
CA ILE A 126 3.62 13.48 6.98
C ILE A 126 5.03 13.58 6.40
N GLY A 127 6.01 13.73 7.30
CA GLY A 127 7.42 13.71 6.98
C GLY A 127 8.07 12.34 7.18
N GLN A 128 9.40 12.29 7.11
CA GLN A 128 10.16 11.04 7.29
C GLN A 128 9.88 10.33 8.62
N ARG A 129 9.56 11.07 9.68
CA ARG A 129 9.26 10.51 11.02
C ARG A 129 7.87 9.87 11.10
N GLN A 130 6.95 10.30 10.24
CA GLN A 130 5.56 9.86 10.24
C GLN A 130 5.34 8.64 9.34
N LEU A 131 6.28 8.31 8.45
CA LEU A 131 6.20 7.08 7.67
C LEU A 131 6.08 5.86 8.60
N THR A 132 5.15 4.98 8.29
CA THR A 132 4.80 3.78 9.08
C THR A 132 4.89 2.52 8.21
N HIS A 133 4.47 1.39 8.77
CA HIS A 133 4.27 0.15 8.03
C HIS A 133 3.35 0.39 6.83
N ASN A 134 3.74 -0.14 5.67
CA ASN A 134 2.95 -0.09 4.46
C ASN A 134 2.20 -1.41 4.24
N ILE A 135 1.09 -1.31 3.51
CA ILE A 135 0.43 -2.42 2.86
C ILE A 135 0.86 -2.39 1.40
N ASN A 136 1.30 -3.53 0.87
CA ASN A 136 1.65 -3.70 -0.54
C ASN A 136 0.49 -4.42 -1.24
N PHE A 137 -0.54 -3.68 -1.64
CA PHE A 137 -1.65 -4.27 -2.37
C PHE A 137 -1.15 -4.88 -3.68
N PHE A 138 -1.72 -6.04 -4.03
CA PHE A 138 -1.39 -6.89 -5.18
C PHE A 138 0.03 -7.49 -5.23
N MET A 139 0.97 -6.97 -4.44
CA MET A 139 2.33 -7.49 -4.35
C MET A 139 2.35 -8.89 -3.75
N ASN A 140 3.16 -9.76 -4.35
CA ASN A 140 3.35 -11.12 -3.91
C ASN A 140 4.66 -11.29 -3.14
N VAL A 141 4.59 -11.34 -1.80
CA VAL A 141 5.76 -11.55 -0.93
C VAL A 141 5.57 -12.82 -0.09
N PRO A 142 5.86 -14.02 -0.61
CA PRO A 142 5.73 -15.24 0.17
C PRO A 142 6.71 -15.29 1.34
N VAL A 143 6.16 -15.62 2.52
CA VAL A 143 6.92 -16.01 3.71
C VAL A 143 7.14 -17.52 3.68
N GLY A 144 8.40 -17.93 3.54
CA GLY A 144 8.78 -19.34 3.59
C GLY A 144 8.75 -19.92 5.00
N SER A 145 8.82 -21.24 5.11
CA SER A 145 8.76 -21.93 6.41
C SER A 145 9.98 -21.66 7.29
N GLY A 146 11.10 -21.20 6.72
CA GLY A 146 12.27 -20.72 7.43
C GLY A 146 12.21 -19.24 7.83
N GLY A 147 11.13 -18.53 7.48
CA GLY A 147 10.96 -17.10 7.71
C GLY A 147 11.57 -16.21 6.62
N GLU A 148 12.09 -16.77 5.53
CA GLU A 148 12.60 -16.01 4.40
C GLU A 148 11.48 -15.30 3.62
N LEU A 149 11.79 -14.11 3.12
CA LEU A 149 10.90 -13.32 2.26
C LEU A 149 11.47 -13.28 0.84
N ARG A 150 10.59 -13.40 -0.15
CA ARG A 150 10.93 -13.31 -1.58
C ARG A 150 9.99 -12.36 -2.28
N PHE A 151 10.46 -11.72 -3.35
CA PHE A 151 9.59 -11.00 -4.28
C PHE A 151 9.31 -11.93 -5.44
N ASP A 152 8.05 -12.33 -5.59
CA ASP A 152 7.56 -13.10 -6.72
C ASP A 152 6.68 -12.22 -7.61
N ASP A 153 6.29 -12.74 -8.77
CA ASP A 153 5.34 -12.06 -9.66
C ASP A 153 4.03 -11.74 -8.92
N GLY A 154 3.46 -10.57 -9.20
CA GLY A 154 2.21 -10.10 -8.62
C GLY A 154 1.06 -11.09 -8.83
N LEU A 155 0.09 -11.07 -7.91
CA LEU A 155 -1.04 -12.01 -7.95
C LEU A 155 -2.22 -11.49 -8.82
N SER A 156 -2.23 -10.19 -9.14
CA SER A 156 -3.32 -9.54 -9.84
C SER A 156 -3.30 -9.81 -11.35
N ALA A 157 -4.49 -9.96 -11.92
CA ALA A 157 -4.76 -9.86 -13.35
C ALA A 157 -5.40 -8.49 -13.66
N PRO A 158 -5.46 -8.07 -14.94
CA PRO A 158 -6.15 -6.82 -15.32
C PRO A 158 -7.58 -6.75 -14.75
N GLY A 159 -7.92 -5.59 -14.17
CA GLY A 159 -9.22 -5.30 -13.58
C GLY A 159 -9.45 -5.87 -12.18
N ARG A 160 -8.47 -6.57 -11.59
CA ARG A 160 -8.55 -6.98 -10.19
C ARG A 160 -8.49 -5.75 -9.28
N HIS A 161 -9.20 -5.83 -8.17
CA HIS A 161 -9.29 -4.74 -7.19
C HIS A 161 -9.24 -5.24 -5.74
N VAL A 162 -8.99 -4.26 -4.87
CA VAL A 162 -9.19 -4.31 -3.41
C VAL A 162 -9.98 -3.07 -2.98
N GLU A 163 -10.90 -3.21 -2.02
CA GLU A 163 -11.73 -2.13 -1.49
C GLU A 163 -11.58 -2.04 0.03
N LEU A 164 -11.34 -0.82 0.51
CA LEU A 164 -11.30 -0.44 1.92
C LEU A 164 -12.59 0.29 2.26
N THR A 165 -13.26 -0.11 3.34
CA THR A 165 -14.27 0.72 4.00
C THR A 165 -13.66 1.36 5.23
N ALA A 166 -13.71 2.69 5.31
CA ALA A 166 -13.14 3.45 6.39
C ALA A 166 -14.03 3.37 7.64
N SER A 167 -13.44 3.01 8.78
CA SER A 167 -14.16 2.93 10.06
C SER A 167 -14.15 4.27 10.82
N ARG A 168 -13.35 5.23 10.34
CA ARG A 168 -13.23 6.61 10.82
C ARG A 168 -12.79 7.51 9.66
N ASP A 169 -12.60 8.81 9.89
CA ASP A 169 -11.99 9.68 8.89
C ASP A 169 -10.52 9.33 8.73
N LEU A 170 -10.10 9.04 7.49
CA LEU A 170 -8.75 8.58 7.17
C LEU A 170 -8.04 9.50 6.19
N LEU A 171 -6.71 9.47 6.29
CA LEU A 171 -5.82 9.86 5.22
C LEU A 171 -5.13 8.60 4.67
N VAL A 172 -5.43 8.26 3.41
CA VAL A 172 -4.83 7.12 2.72
C VAL A 172 -3.77 7.64 1.75
N LEU A 173 -2.50 7.37 2.05
CA LEU A 173 -1.36 7.80 1.25
C LEU A 173 -0.90 6.66 0.35
N ILE A 174 -1.00 6.85 -0.97
CA ILE A 174 -0.80 5.83 -1.98
C ILE A 174 0.42 6.16 -2.83
N SER A 175 1.20 5.14 -3.15
CA SER A 175 2.24 5.17 -4.17
C SER A 175 2.03 4.03 -5.16
N ASN A 176 1.81 4.36 -6.44
CA ASN A 176 1.82 3.38 -7.50
C ASN A 176 3.28 2.96 -7.79
N CYS A 177 3.68 1.76 -7.37
CA CYS A 177 5.09 1.38 -7.24
C CYS A 177 5.86 1.43 -8.58
N PRO A 178 6.97 2.18 -8.69
CA PRO A 178 7.76 2.29 -9.92
C PRO A 178 8.88 1.24 -10.04
N GLN A 179 8.90 0.21 -9.19
CA GLN A 179 10.03 -0.71 -9.10
C GLN A 179 10.28 -1.47 -10.42
N LEU A 180 11.55 -1.48 -10.86
CA LEU A 180 12.02 -2.12 -12.10
C LEU A 180 13.03 -3.24 -11.86
N ASN A 181 13.53 -3.41 -10.64
CA ASN A 181 14.67 -4.29 -10.37
C ASN A 181 14.27 -5.62 -9.71
N ASN A 182 12.96 -5.90 -9.60
CA ASN A 182 12.42 -7.15 -9.09
C ASN A 182 11.05 -7.45 -9.74
N PRO A 183 10.48 -8.66 -9.57
CA PRO A 183 9.28 -9.07 -10.30
C PRO A 183 7.96 -8.52 -9.73
N CYS A 184 7.98 -7.67 -8.68
CA CYS A 184 6.76 -7.27 -7.97
C CYS A 184 5.70 -6.58 -8.85
N ASN A 185 6.11 -6.02 -10.00
CA ASN A 185 5.27 -5.38 -11.02
C ASN A 185 5.37 -6.08 -12.39
N GLY A 186 5.81 -7.34 -12.43
CA GLY A 186 6.12 -8.04 -13.69
C GLY A 186 7.19 -7.33 -14.52
N TRP A 187 8.12 -6.61 -13.88
CA TRP A 187 9.17 -5.79 -14.51
C TRP A 187 8.67 -4.64 -15.40
N ASN A 188 7.37 -4.38 -15.41
CA ASN A 188 6.74 -3.35 -16.23
C ASN A 188 5.65 -2.62 -15.43
N PRO A 189 6.02 -1.58 -14.66
CA PRO A 189 5.06 -0.80 -13.89
C PRO A 189 3.95 -0.21 -14.77
N THR A 190 2.71 -0.34 -14.32
CA THR A 190 1.51 0.08 -15.05
C THR A 190 0.58 0.97 -14.23
N PRO A 191 -0.32 1.74 -14.88
CA PRO A 191 -1.25 2.59 -14.15
C PRO A 191 -2.26 1.80 -13.31
N ILE A 192 -2.72 2.42 -12.22
CA ILE A 192 -3.84 1.95 -11.40
C ILE A 192 -4.99 2.95 -11.46
N GLN A 193 -6.19 2.52 -11.08
CA GLN A 193 -7.33 3.41 -10.89
C GLN A 193 -7.75 3.45 -9.42
N LEU A 194 -8.04 4.63 -8.93
CA LEU A 194 -8.61 4.89 -7.61
C LEU A 194 -10.07 5.30 -7.77
N LEU A 195 -10.97 4.58 -7.10
CA LEU A 195 -12.41 4.85 -7.10
C LEU A 195 -12.89 5.09 -5.67
N GLY A 196 -13.69 6.14 -5.47
CA GLY A 196 -14.16 6.54 -4.15
C GLY A 196 -15.67 6.74 -4.07
N TRP A 197 -16.28 6.25 -2.99
CA TRP A 197 -17.69 6.45 -2.68
C TRP A 197 -17.85 6.89 -1.23
N TRP A 198 -18.18 8.16 -1.08
CA TRP A 198 -18.59 8.83 0.15
C TRP A 198 -19.47 10.00 -0.22
#